data_AF-A0A433MHU7-F1
#
_entry.id   AF-A0A433MHU7-F1
#
_cell.length_a   1.000
_cell.length_b   1.000
_cell.length_c   1.000
_cell.angle_alpha   90.00
_cell.angle_beta   90.00
_cell.angle_gamma   90.00
#
_symmetry.space_group_name_H-M   'P 1'
#
loop_
_entity.id
_entity.type
_entity.pdbx_description
1 polymer ?
#
loop_
_entity_poly.entity_id
_entity_poly.type
_entity_poly.pdbx_seq_one_letter_code
_entity_poly.pdbx_strand_id
1 'polypeptide(L)'
;MNNLKFRKLGLSEVEIEAQARAGSRLDRRTSKAYRSMYETGNPTDEDIKELENVVGAVPEDYKAFLKSHNGGIPSATLLKTRSNERVINSLLALKAPLGFGDSIGARMKVYDGRVPEKTFPIASAGGGDLVLLNTASGNLGEILYWDHNFESDEDDASDYFDNTEVVAASFSEFLNKLTLDVG
;
A
#
# COMPACT_ATOMS: atom_id res chain seq x y z
N MET A 1 -9.70 -19.55 0.05
CA MET A 1 -8.52 -18.77 -0.34
C MET A 1 -8.88 -17.99 -1.58
N ASN A 2 -9.00 -16.67 -1.49
CA ASN A 2 -9.22 -15.84 -2.66
C ASN A 2 -8.01 -15.95 -3.60
N ASN A 3 -8.24 -16.29 -4.87
CA ASN A 3 -7.20 -16.39 -5.89
C ASN A 3 -6.90 -14.97 -6.45
N LEU A 4 -6.51 -14.05 -5.56
CA LEU A 4 -6.19 -12.68 -5.93
C LEU A 4 -4.96 -12.66 -6.84
N LYS A 5 -5.09 -11.89 -7.92
CA LYS A 5 -3.96 -11.58 -8.80
C LYS A 5 -3.49 -10.18 -8.48
N PHE A 6 -2.19 -9.96 -8.55
CA PHE A 6 -1.57 -8.66 -8.35
C PHE A 6 -0.92 -8.24 -9.66
N ARG A 7 -1.47 -7.21 -10.30
CA ARG A 7 -0.80 -6.58 -11.44
C ARG A 7 0.37 -5.75 -10.90
N LYS A 8 1.52 -5.79 -11.59
CA LYS A 8 2.68 -4.97 -11.20
C LYS A 8 2.31 -3.47 -11.18
N LEU A 9 2.93 -2.72 -10.26
CA LEU A 9 2.80 -1.25 -10.21
C LEU A 9 3.45 -0.59 -11.42
N GLY A 10 4.55 -1.14 -11.91
CA GLY A 10 5.21 -0.72 -13.13
C GLY A 10 4.53 -1.22 -14.40
N LEU A 11 4.90 -0.65 -15.54
CA LEU A 11 4.41 -1.03 -16.86
C LEU A 11 5.57 -1.46 -17.76
N SER A 12 5.39 -2.55 -18.51
CA SER A 12 6.31 -2.95 -19.57
C SER A 12 6.32 -1.94 -20.73
N GLU A 13 7.35 -2.01 -21.58
CA GLU A 13 7.42 -1.20 -22.79
C GLU A 13 6.18 -1.39 -23.69
N VAL A 14 5.73 -2.63 -23.85
CA VAL A 14 4.54 -2.97 -24.63
C VAL A 14 3.27 -2.34 -24.06
N GLU A 15 3.11 -2.35 -22.73
CA GLU A 15 1.95 -1.73 -22.06
C GLU A 15 1.96 -0.20 -22.20
N ILE A 16 3.12 0.45 -22.05
CA ILE A 16 3.27 1.90 -22.23
C ILE A 16 2.92 2.29 -23.66
N GLU A 17 3.41 1.55 -24.66
CA GLU A 17 3.09 1.78 -26.07
C GLU A 17 1.61 1.54 -26.38
N ALA A 18 1.00 0.52 -25.76
CA ALA A 18 -0.43 0.26 -25.90
C ALA A 18 -1.28 1.42 -25.36
N GLN A 19 -0.96 1.96 -24.17
CA GLN A 19 -1.65 3.11 -23.60
C GLN A 19 -1.51 4.36 -24.46
N ALA A 20 -0.31 4.62 -24.99
CA ALA A 20 -0.07 5.74 -25.89
C ALA A 20 -0.91 5.62 -27.18
N ARG A 21 -1.04 4.40 -27.75
CA ARG A 21 -1.91 4.14 -28.91
C ARG A 21 -3.40 4.30 -28.59
N ALA A 22 -3.82 4.01 -27.35
CA ALA A 22 -5.18 4.20 -26.87
C ALA A 22 -5.51 5.67 -26.48
N GLY A 23 -4.60 6.62 -26.74
CA GLY A 23 -4.82 8.05 -26.49
C GLY A 23 -4.46 8.52 -25.07
N SER A 24 -3.98 7.62 -24.20
CA SER A 24 -3.53 7.95 -22.83
C SER A 24 -2.01 7.92 -22.75
N ARG A 25 -1.35 8.95 -23.29
CA ARG A 25 0.12 9.02 -23.32
C ARG A 25 0.67 9.57 -22.01
N LEU A 26 1.41 8.72 -21.29
CA LEU A 26 2.21 9.15 -20.16
C LEU A 26 3.34 10.08 -20.62
N ASP A 27 3.68 11.08 -19.81
CA ASP A 27 4.86 11.89 -20.09
C ASP A 27 6.15 11.05 -19.99
N ARG A 28 7.25 11.59 -20.50
CA ARG A 28 8.53 10.87 -20.58
C ARG A 28 9.06 10.44 -19.22
N ARG A 29 8.93 11.29 -18.19
CA ARG A 29 9.43 11.01 -16.84
C ARG A 29 8.60 9.91 -16.20
N THR A 30 7.28 10.01 -16.30
CA THR A 30 6.36 9.00 -15.79
C THR A 30 6.57 7.65 -16.48
N SER A 31 6.65 7.63 -17.82
CA SER A 31 6.93 6.40 -18.59
C SER A 31 8.22 5.71 -18.13
N LYS A 32 9.29 6.49 -17.91
CA LYS A 32 10.57 5.96 -17.43
C LYS A 32 10.44 5.39 -16.01
N ALA A 33 9.73 6.07 -15.12
CA ALA A 33 9.53 5.62 -13.74
C ALA A 33 8.73 4.30 -13.69
N TYR A 34 7.65 4.19 -14.46
CA TYR A 34 6.84 2.96 -14.53
C TYR A 34 7.60 1.79 -15.15
N ARG A 35 8.43 2.03 -16.19
CA ARG A 35 9.31 0.99 -16.75
C ARG A 35 10.35 0.52 -15.73
N SER A 36 11.01 1.45 -15.05
CA SER A 36 11.98 1.12 -14.00
C SER A 36 11.34 0.34 -12.85
N MET A 37 10.11 0.69 -12.46
CA MET A 37 9.36 -0.07 -11.47
C MET A 37 9.02 -1.49 -11.96
N TYR A 38 8.71 -1.67 -13.25
CA TYR A 38 8.40 -2.98 -13.83
C TYR A 38 9.58 -3.95 -13.77
N GLU A 39 10.78 -3.42 -14.00
CA GLU A 39 12.07 -4.12 -13.96
C GLU A 39 12.58 -4.33 -12.53
N THR A 40 12.01 -3.63 -11.55
CA THR A 40 12.41 -3.77 -10.15
C THR A 40 12.04 -5.16 -9.64
N GLY A 41 13.04 -5.88 -9.15
CA GLY A 41 12.87 -7.20 -8.56
C GLY A 41 12.20 -7.17 -7.18
N ASN A 42 11.86 -8.34 -6.67
CA ASN A 42 11.25 -8.46 -5.36
C ASN A 42 12.26 -8.22 -4.21
N PRO A 43 11.78 -7.79 -3.03
CA PRO A 43 12.52 -7.75 -1.78
C PRO A 43 13.25 -9.04 -1.43
N THR A 44 14.48 -8.88 -0.96
CA THR A 44 15.32 -9.90 -0.33
C THR A 44 15.10 -9.92 1.19
N ASP A 45 15.76 -10.85 1.88
CA ASP A 45 15.73 -10.89 3.35
C ASP A 45 16.40 -9.65 3.95
N GLU A 46 17.46 -9.15 3.32
CA GLU A 46 18.12 -7.90 3.70
C GLU A 46 17.18 -6.69 3.58
N ASP A 47 16.45 -6.56 2.47
CA ASP A 47 15.49 -5.46 2.27
C ASP A 47 14.39 -5.50 3.37
N ILE A 48 13.94 -6.69 3.75
CA ILE A 48 12.95 -6.87 4.82
C ILE A 48 13.52 -6.53 6.19
N LYS A 49 14.75 -6.93 6.46
CA LYS A 49 15.44 -6.58 7.71
C LYS A 49 15.64 -5.06 7.83
N GLU A 50 15.96 -4.38 6.73
CA GLU A 50 16.04 -2.92 6.69
C GLU A 50 14.69 -2.27 7.01
N LEU A 51 13.58 -2.79 6.47
CA LEU A 51 12.24 -2.35 6.84
C LEU A 51 12.00 -2.56 8.35
N GLU A 52 12.25 -3.75 8.88
CA GLU A 52 12.03 -4.09 10.29
C GLU A 52 12.85 -3.20 11.25
N ASN A 53 14.05 -2.78 10.85
CA ASN A 53 14.86 -1.84 11.64
C ASN A 53 14.21 -0.45 11.77
N VAL A 54 13.35 -0.07 10.82
CA VAL A 54 12.67 1.24 10.80
C VAL A 54 11.30 1.15 11.48
N VAL A 55 10.50 0.13 11.14
CA VAL A 55 9.08 0.05 11.56
C VAL A 55 8.83 -0.88 12.73
N GLY A 56 9.84 -1.64 13.17
CA GLY A 56 9.67 -2.73 14.13
C GLY A 56 9.30 -4.05 13.46
N ALA A 57 8.82 -5.02 14.25
CA ALA A 57 8.51 -6.35 13.76
C ALA A 57 7.44 -6.31 12.65
N VAL A 58 7.68 -7.05 11.56
CA VAL A 58 6.74 -7.18 10.44
C VAL A 58 6.18 -8.61 10.42
N PRO A 59 4.84 -8.79 10.31
CA PRO A 59 4.22 -10.11 10.23
C PRO A 59 4.71 -10.96 9.07
N GLU A 60 4.82 -12.27 9.28
CA GLU A 60 5.31 -13.22 8.26
C GLU A 60 4.47 -13.24 6.99
N ASP A 61 3.15 -13.08 7.09
CA ASP A 61 2.27 -13.11 5.93
C ASP A 61 2.48 -11.89 5.01
N TYR A 62 2.72 -10.71 5.59
CA TYR A 62 3.09 -9.53 4.83
C TYR A 62 4.51 -9.62 4.25
N LYS A 63 5.48 -10.19 4.99
CA LYS A 63 6.83 -10.45 4.47
C LYS A 63 6.79 -11.39 3.27
N ALA A 64 6.01 -12.47 3.34
CA ALA A 64 5.82 -13.41 2.25
C ALA A 64 5.21 -12.74 1.01
N PHE A 65 4.23 -11.84 1.20
CA PHE A 65 3.67 -11.05 0.12
C PHE A 65 4.70 -10.13 -0.54
N LEU A 66 5.48 -9.39 0.25
CA LEU A 66 6.50 -8.49 -0.28
C LEU A 66 7.53 -9.26 -1.12
N LYS A 67 8.06 -10.38 -0.63
CA LYS A 67 9.04 -11.21 -1.35
C LYS A 67 8.49 -11.86 -2.63
N SER A 68 7.18 -12.04 -2.73
CA SER A 68 6.54 -12.67 -3.90
C SER A 68 6.03 -11.66 -4.94
N HIS A 69 5.58 -10.49 -4.52
CA HIS A 69 4.89 -9.53 -5.40
C HIS A 69 5.46 -8.11 -5.37
N ASN A 70 6.11 -7.70 -4.27
CA ASN A 70 6.62 -6.34 -4.05
C ASN A 70 5.55 -5.25 -4.26
N GLY A 71 4.39 -5.41 -3.63
CA GLY A 71 3.23 -4.56 -3.87
C GLY A 71 2.44 -5.00 -5.11
N GLY A 72 1.65 -4.08 -5.66
CA GLY A 72 0.86 -4.33 -6.87
C GLY A 72 -0.59 -3.87 -6.75
N ILE A 73 -1.32 -3.97 -7.86
CA ILE A 73 -2.73 -3.62 -7.95
C ILE A 73 -3.53 -4.91 -7.84
N PRO A 74 -4.31 -5.11 -6.75
CA PRO A 74 -5.07 -6.33 -6.57
C PRO A 74 -6.22 -6.41 -7.59
N SER A 75 -6.55 -7.61 -8.04
CA SER A 75 -7.65 -7.85 -8.98
C SER A 75 -9.03 -7.57 -8.38
N ALA A 76 -9.12 -7.53 -7.05
CA ALA A 76 -10.29 -7.13 -6.29
C ALA A 76 -9.87 -5.94 -5.42
N THR A 77 -10.60 -4.83 -5.50
CA THR A 77 -10.18 -3.55 -4.94
C THR A 77 -11.17 -3.01 -3.91
N LEU A 78 -12.39 -3.52 -3.84
CA LEU A 78 -13.36 -3.04 -2.86
C LEU A 78 -13.08 -3.65 -1.49
N LEU A 79 -12.94 -2.77 -0.51
CA LEU A 79 -12.89 -3.10 0.90
C LEU A 79 -14.16 -2.56 1.56
N LYS A 80 -14.91 -3.45 2.20
CA LYS A 80 -16.02 -3.05 3.06
C LYS A 80 -15.51 -2.68 4.45
N THR A 81 -15.70 -1.43 4.83
CA THR A 81 -15.49 -0.91 6.18
C THR A 81 -16.81 -0.86 6.93
N ARG A 82 -16.81 -0.48 8.21
CA ARG A 82 -18.02 -0.38 9.04
C ARG A 82 -19.01 0.63 8.50
N SER A 83 -18.50 1.74 7.96
CA SER A 83 -19.32 2.87 7.52
C SER A 83 -19.48 2.95 6.01
N ASN A 84 -18.54 2.43 5.21
CA ASN A 84 -18.51 2.64 3.77
C ASN A 84 -17.85 1.49 3.00
N GLU A 85 -17.96 1.54 1.67
CA GLU A 85 -17.06 0.79 0.79
C GLU A 85 -15.93 1.71 0.33
N ARG A 86 -14.71 1.19 0.34
CA ARG A 86 -13.48 1.91 -0.01
C ARG A 86 -12.75 1.19 -1.12
N VAL A 87 -12.13 1.95 -2.02
CA VAL A 87 -11.36 1.40 -3.13
C VAL A 87 -9.89 1.36 -2.74
N ILE A 88 -9.29 0.17 -2.73
CA ILE A 88 -7.85 -0.01 -2.60
C ILE A 88 -7.21 0.11 -3.98
N ASN A 89 -6.50 1.21 -4.21
CA ASN A 89 -5.88 1.51 -5.51
C ASN A 89 -4.64 0.66 -5.76
N SER A 90 -3.79 0.53 -4.75
CA SER A 90 -2.53 -0.21 -4.87
C SER A 90 -2.00 -0.64 -3.51
N LEU A 91 -1.38 -1.82 -3.46
CA LEU A 91 -0.50 -2.26 -2.39
C LEU A 91 0.90 -1.70 -2.68
N LEU A 92 1.48 -1.03 -1.71
CA LEU A 92 2.73 -0.28 -1.86
C LEU A 92 3.93 -1.23 -2.03
N ALA A 93 4.89 -0.83 -2.86
CA ALA A 93 6.14 -1.55 -3.02
C ALA A 93 7.13 -1.21 -1.90
N LEU A 94 7.86 -2.22 -1.42
CA LEU A 94 9.02 -1.98 -0.55
C LEU A 94 10.21 -1.50 -1.40
N LYS A 95 10.52 -2.22 -2.48
CA LYS A 95 11.56 -1.80 -3.43
C LYS A 95 10.94 -1.04 -4.57
N ALA A 96 11.34 0.21 -4.74
CA ALA A 96 10.89 1.03 -5.83
C ALA A 96 11.99 2.01 -6.28
N PRO A 97 11.96 2.47 -7.54
CA PRO A 97 12.80 3.57 -7.99
C PRO A 97 12.58 4.82 -7.14
N LEU A 98 13.64 5.62 -6.97
CA LEU A 98 13.56 6.87 -6.22
C LEU A 98 12.45 7.78 -6.76
N GLY A 99 11.57 8.23 -5.86
CA GLY A 99 10.45 9.11 -6.21
C GLY A 99 9.24 8.40 -6.83
N PHE A 100 9.20 7.07 -6.86
CA PHE A 100 8.00 6.33 -7.21
C PHE A 100 6.96 6.43 -6.08
N GLY A 101 5.80 7.03 -6.38
CA GLY A 101 4.81 7.44 -5.37
C GLY A 101 4.15 6.28 -4.61
N ASP A 102 4.00 5.12 -5.24
CA ASP A 102 3.40 3.93 -4.61
C ASP A 102 4.46 3.03 -3.99
N SER A 103 5.32 3.64 -3.15
CA SER A 103 6.31 2.94 -2.35
C SER A 103 6.12 3.21 -0.85
N ILE A 104 6.42 2.21 -0.03
CA ILE A 104 6.32 2.29 1.43
C ILE A 104 7.17 3.45 1.93
N GLY A 105 8.44 3.52 1.53
CA GLY A 105 9.35 4.59 1.95
C GLY A 105 8.90 5.99 1.54
N ALA A 106 8.33 6.17 0.34
CA ALA A 106 7.80 7.48 -0.06
C ALA A 106 6.58 7.87 0.78
N ARG A 107 5.68 6.92 1.07
CA ARG A 107 4.47 7.19 1.87
C ARG A 107 4.83 7.44 3.33
N MET A 108 5.73 6.66 3.92
CA MET A 108 6.23 6.93 5.27
C MET A 108 6.80 8.34 5.40
N LYS A 109 7.54 8.82 4.40
CA LYS A 109 8.07 10.20 4.41
C LYS A 109 6.98 11.27 4.30
N VAL A 110 5.93 11.03 3.50
CA VAL A 110 4.84 12.00 3.30
C VAL A 110 3.91 12.09 4.53
N TYR A 111 3.77 10.98 5.25
CA TYR A 111 2.86 10.84 6.38
C TYR A 111 3.58 10.66 7.73
N ASP A 112 4.85 11.05 7.80
CA ASP A 112 5.63 11.04 9.03
C ASP A 112 4.99 11.97 10.07
N GLY A 113 4.73 11.46 11.26
CA GLY A 113 4.01 12.18 12.33
C GLY A 113 2.51 12.42 12.07
N ARG A 114 1.93 11.81 11.02
CA ARG A 114 0.52 12.03 10.59
C ARG A 114 -0.37 10.80 10.73
N VAL A 115 0.23 9.63 10.91
CA VAL A 115 -0.46 8.35 11.14
C VAL A 115 -0.15 7.85 12.55
N PRO A 116 -1.00 6.99 13.14
CA PRO A 116 -0.75 6.45 14.47
C PRO A 116 0.66 5.85 14.64
N GLU A 117 1.26 6.07 15.80
CA GLU A 117 2.55 5.47 16.14
C GLU A 117 2.52 3.95 16.00
N LYS A 118 3.67 3.36 15.67
CA LYS A 118 3.83 1.91 15.45
C LYS A 118 2.88 1.38 14.38
N THR A 119 2.58 2.21 13.38
CA THR A 119 1.95 1.79 12.14
C THR A 119 2.75 2.31 10.95
N PHE A 120 2.60 1.68 9.78
CA PHE A 120 3.16 2.20 8.54
C PHE A 120 2.26 1.87 7.35
N PRO A 121 2.28 2.70 6.28
CA PRO A 121 1.42 2.50 5.13
C PRO A 121 1.83 1.28 4.31
N ILE A 122 0.84 0.47 3.96
CA ILE A 122 0.98 -0.72 3.10
C ILE A 122 0.12 -0.68 1.84
N ALA A 123 -0.88 0.22 1.78
CA ALA A 123 -1.71 0.43 0.59
C ALA A 123 -2.16 1.90 0.46
N SER A 124 -2.44 2.30 -0.78
CA SER A 124 -3.13 3.56 -1.12
C SER A 124 -4.60 3.28 -1.36
N ALA A 125 -5.48 4.06 -0.71
CA ALA A 125 -6.94 3.99 -0.91
C ALA A 125 -7.52 5.22 -1.65
N GLY A 126 -6.65 6.11 -2.16
CA GLY A 126 -7.04 7.27 -2.96
C GLY A 126 -7.43 8.49 -2.12
N GLY A 127 -7.41 9.68 -2.71
CA GLY A 127 -7.74 10.93 -2.00
C GLY A 127 -6.76 11.34 -0.90
N GLY A 128 -5.73 10.53 -0.61
CA GLY A 128 -4.86 10.70 0.55
C GLY A 128 -4.99 9.55 1.56
N ASP A 129 -6.04 8.75 1.46
CA ASP A 129 -6.35 7.64 2.37
C ASP A 129 -5.35 6.49 2.22
N LEU A 130 -5.13 5.79 3.33
CA LEU A 130 -4.13 4.74 3.46
C LEU A 130 -4.71 3.49 4.10
N VAL A 131 -4.08 2.35 3.81
CA VAL A 131 -4.16 1.18 4.67
C VAL A 131 -2.84 1.05 5.40
N LEU A 132 -2.90 0.92 6.72
CA LEU A 132 -1.76 0.86 7.63
C LEU A 132 -1.63 -0.57 8.20
N LEU A 133 -0.39 -0.99 8.44
CA LEU A 133 -0.06 -2.20 9.18
C LEU A 133 0.45 -1.82 10.57
N ASN A 134 -0.11 -2.45 11.60
CA ASN A 134 0.28 -2.23 12.99
C ASN A 134 1.46 -3.12 13.39
N THR A 135 2.48 -2.51 14.01
CA THR A 135 3.69 -3.18 14.50
C THR A 135 3.81 -3.16 16.03
N ALA A 136 2.82 -2.61 16.74
CA ALA A 136 2.77 -2.65 18.19
C ALA A 136 2.59 -4.09 18.69
N SER A 137 3.36 -4.50 19.70
CA SER A 137 3.39 -5.91 20.15
C SER A 137 2.02 -6.50 20.55
N GLY A 138 1.08 -5.68 21.02
CA GLY A 138 -0.29 -6.13 21.36
C GLY A 138 -1.22 -6.31 20.17
N ASN A 139 -0.94 -5.63 19.05
CA ASN A 139 -1.79 -5.55 17.86
C ASN A 139 -0.99 -5.88 16.58
N LEU A 140 0.11 -6.62 16.71
CA LEU A 140 1.03 -6.89 15.60
C LEU A 140 0.29 -7.58 14.44
N GLY A 141 0.31 -6.93 13.28
CA GLY A 141 -0.32 -7.39 12.05
C GLY A 141 -1.77 -6.97 11.85
N GLU A 142 -2.36 -6.26 12.81
CA GLU A 142 -3.65 -5.61 12.61
C GLU A 142 -3.56 -4.61 11.44
N ILE A 143 -4.61 -4.61 10.61
CA ILE A 143 -4.72 -3.76 9.44
C ILE A 143 -5.77 -2.69 9.71
N LEU A 144 -5.35 -1.44 9.55
CA LEU A 144 -6.19 -0.27 9.77
C LEU A 144 -6.43 0.45 8.44
N TYR A 145 -7.66 0.87 8.20
CA TYR A 145 -7.96 1.92 7.24
C TYR A 145 -7.76 3.27 7.93
N TRP A 146 -7.12 4.23 7.27
CA TRP A 146 -6.91 5.59 7.75
C TRP A 146 -7.50 6.59 6.75
N ASP A 147 -8.47 7.38 7.19
CA ASP A 147 -9.19 8.38 6.40
C ASP A 147 -8.50 9.75 6.53
N HIS A 148 -7.93 10.23 5.43
CA HIS A 148 -7.15 11.48 5.40
C HIS A 148 -8.01 12.72 5.68
N ASN A 149 -9.32 12.66 5.40
CA ASN A 149 -10.21 13.82 5.55
C ASN A 149 -10.49 14.20 7.01
N PHE A 150 -10.23 13.29 7.93
CA PHE A 150 -10.42 13.49 9.37
C PHE A 150 -9.09 13.50 10.12
N GLU A 151 -8.00 13.81 9.42
CA GLU A 151 -6.70 14.06 10.06
C GLU A 151 -6.85 15.16 11.13
N SER A 152 -6.42 14.86 12.36
CA SER A 152 -6.48 15.83 13.46
C SER A 152 -5.56 17.02 13.17
N ASP A 153 -6.00 18.22 13.55
CA ASP A 153 -5.12 19.39 13.53
C ASP A 153 -3.89 19.11 14.41
N GLU A 154 -2.70 19.55 13.97
CA GLU A 154 -1.36 19.17 14.49
C GLU A 154 -1.17 19.34 16.02
N ASP A 155 -2.10 20.00 16.72
CA ASP A 155 -1.99 20.35 18.14
C ASP A 155 -2.60 19.33 19.12
N ASP A 156 -3.30 18.26 18.67
CA ASP A 156 -3.85 17.23 19.57
C ASP A 156 -3.50 15.79 19.14
N ALA A 157 -2.38 15.30 19.66
CA ALA A 157 -1.85 13.96 19.40
C ALA A 157 -2.69 12.81 20.01
N SER A 158 -3.77 13.12 20.74
CA SER A 158 -4.67 12.10 21.33
C SER A 158 -5.65 11.49 20.33
N ASP A 159 -5.86 12.11 19.16
CA ASP A 159 -6.98 11.79 18.25
C ASP A 159 -6.56 11.03 16.98
N TYR A 160 -5.30 10.60 16.84
CA TYR A 160 -4.82 9.91 15.63
C TYR A 160 -5.56 8.60 15.30
N PHE A 161 -6.28 8.01 16.26
CA PHE A 161 -7.08 6.80 16.02
C PHE A 161 -8.52 7.08 15.61
N ASP A 162 -9.03 8.30 15.78
CA ASP A 162 -10.43 8.63 15.50
C ASP A 162 -10.75 8.58 14.00
N ASN A 163 -9.74 8.76 13.15
CA ASN A 163 -9.83 8.58 11.71
C ASN A 163 -9.36 7.20 11.23
N THR A 164 -9.20 6.24 12.15
CA THR A 164 -8.84 4.86 11.82
C THR A 164 -9.94 3.85 12.09
N GLU A 165 -9.99 2.83 11.25
CA GLU A 165 -10.85 1.68 11.44
C GLU A 165 -10.04 0.39 11.31
N VAL A 166 -10.11 -0.49 12.32
CA VAL A 166 -9.57 -1.85 12.19
C VAL A 166 -10.41 -2.64 11.18
N VAL A 167 -9.81 -2.99 10.06
CA VAL A 167 -10.48 -3.69 8.95
C VAL A 167 -10.12 -5.16 8.86
N ALA A 168 -8.99 -5.60 9.44
CA ALA A 168 -8.61 -7.01 9.51
C ALA A 168 -7.58 -7.26 10.63
N ALA A 169 -7.52 -8.48 11.16
CA ALA A 169 -6.54 -8.87 12.18
C ALA A 169 -5.19 -9.34 11.59
N SER A 170 -5.10 -9.48 10.26
CA SER A 170 -3.87 -9.86 9.55
C SER A 170 -3.90 -9.37 8.11
N PHE A 171 -2.73 -9.31 7.47
CA PHE A 171 -2.63 -8.97 6.06
C PHE A 171 -3.36 -9.99 5.17
N SER A 172 -3.27 -11.28 5.51
CA SER A 172 -3.97 -12.36 4.81
C SER A 172 -5.49 -12.22 4.90
N GLU A 173 -6.02 -11.88 6.07
CA GLU A 173 -7.44 -11.63 6.25
C GLU A 173 -7.89 -10.40 5.45
N PHE A 174 -7.11 -9.31 5.48
CA PHE A 174 -7.35 -8.12 4.67
C PHE A 174 -7.49 -8.46 3.19
N LEU A 175 -6.55 -9.23 2.63
CA LEU A 175 -6.64 -9.69 1.24
C LEU A 175 -7.91 -10.53 0.98
N ASN A 176 -8.32 -11.39 1.91
CA ASN A 176 -9.54 -12.18 1.76
C ASN A 176 -10.83 -11.34 1.82
N LYS A 177 -10.77 -10.15 2.42
CA LYS A 177 -11.90 -9.20 2.48
C LYS A 177 -12.05 -8.36 1.22
N LEU A 178 -11.07 -8.35 0.31
CA LEU A 178 -11.17 -7.62 -0.94
C LEU A 178 -12.15 -8.31 -1.91
N THR A 179 -13.13 -7.56 -2.41
CA THR A 179 -14.13 -8.00 -3.37
C THR A 179 -14.01 -7.26 -4.70
N LEU A 180 -14.54 -7.86 -5.77
CA LEU A 180 -14.57 -7.22 -7.07
C LEU A 180 -15.46 -5.99 -7.02
N ASP A 181 -15.03 -4.93 -7.70
CA ASP A 181 -15.87 -3.79 -7.98
C ASP A 181 -16.90 -4.18 -9.05
N VAL A 182 -18.08 -4.58 -8.60
CA VAL A 182 -19.23 -4.85 -9.46
C VAL A 182 -20.08 -3.59 -9.47
N GLY A 183 -19.62 -2.60 -10.25
CA GLY A 183 -20.33 -1.33 -10.44
C GLY A 183 -21.78 -1.47 -10.85
#